data_AF-A0A5P0YZY5-F1
#
_entry.id   AF-A0A5P0YZY5-F1
#
_cell.length_a   1.000
_cell.length_b   1.000
_cell.length_c   1.000
_cell.angle_alpha   90.00
_cell.angle_beta   90.00
_cell.angle_gamma   90.00
#
_symmetry.space_group_name_H-M   'P 1'
#
loop_
_entity.id
_entity.type
_entity.pdbx_description
1 polymer ?
#
loop_
_entity_poly.entity_id
_entity_poly.type
_entity_poly.pdbx_seq_one_letter_code
_entity_poly.pdbx_strand_id
1 'polypeptide(L)'
;MSTNPTATGEGPVGRPLDRVDAHPKVTGAARYAAEIPLPGLTHAVLVGARVAHGRITAINASEAEQAEGVLAVLTHDSIGKIAGQPPLLPSLA
;
A
#
# COMPACT_ATOMS: atom_id res chain seq x y z
N MET A 1 12.13 31.65 14.14
CA MET A 1 11.50 32.95 13.87
C MET A 1 11.14 32.96 12.40
N SER A 2 9.91 32.54 12.05
CA SER A 2 9.47 32.40 10.65
C SER A 2 8.62 33.62 10.28
N THR A 3 9.09 34.42 9.33
CA THR A 3 8.43 35.64 8.85
C THR A 3 7.65 35.32 7.57
N ASN A 4 6.39 34.91 7.69
CA ASN A 4 5.52 34.76 6.52
C ASN A 4 4.99 36.14 6.07
N PRO A 5 5.06 36.48 4.77
CA PRO A 5 4.49 37.70 4.24
C PRO A 5 2.95 37.65 4.30
N THR A 6 2.36 38.78 4.65
CA THR A 6 0.91 38.99 4.81
C THR A 6 0.19 38.83 3.46
N ALA A 7 -0.56 37.74 3.29
CA ALA A 7 -1.43 37.54 2.14
C ALA A 7 -2.77 38.28 2.36
N THR A 8 -3.09 39.23 1.48
CA THR A 8 -4.17 40.21 1.58
C THR A 8 -5.54 39.71 1.06
N GLY A 9 -5.92 38.47 1.38
CA GLY A 9 -7.19 37.88 0.94
C GLY A 9 -7.92 37.15 2.09
N GLU A 10 -9.21 37.42 2.27
CA GLU A 10 -10.07 36.74 3.23
C GLU A 10 -10.35 35.30 2.77
N GLY A 11 -9.42 34.38 3.02
CA GLY A 11 -9.61 32.97 2.75
C GLY A 11 -8.33 32.15 2.82
N PRO A 12 -8.42 30.81 2.95
CA PRO A 12 -7.25 29.93 2.97
C PRO A 12 -6.58 29.79 1.59
N VAL A 13 -7.30 30.13 0.51
CA VAL A 13 -6.83 30.02 -0.87
C VAL A 13 -5.70 31.01 -1.13
N GLY A 14 -4.58 30.52 -1.67
CA GLY A 14 -3.41 31.33 -2.02
C GLY A 14 -2.47 31.66 -0.86
N ARG A 15 -2.77 31.19 0.37
CA ARG A 15 -1.91 31.41 1.54
C ARG A 15 -0.88 30.29 1.73
N PRO A 16 0.35 30.59 2.19
CA PRO A 16 1.33 29.56 2.55
C PRO A 16 0.99 28.95 3.92
N LEU A 17 0.00 28.05 3.95
CA LEU A 17 -0.45 27.38 5.17
C LEU A 17 0.38 26.11 5.43
N ASP A 18 0.62 25.83 6.71
CA ASP A 18 1.15 24.54 7.12
C ASP A 18 0.13 23.44 6.83
N ARG A 19 0.63 22.24 6.50
CA ARG A 19 -0.25 21.10 6.20
C ARG A 19 -0.92 20.60 7.47
N VAL A 20 -2.22 20.28 7.38
CA VAL A 20 -3.00 19.72 8.50
C VAL A 20 -2.41 18.41 9.05
N ASP A 21 -1.71 17.66 8.22
CA ASP A 21 -1.08 16.39 8.56
C ASP A 21 0.42 16.52 8.90
N ALA A 22 0.96 17.74 8.95
CA ALA A 22 2.40 17.98 9.12
C ALA A 22 2.92 17.47 10.47
N HIS A 23 2.29 17.88 11.58
CA HIS A 23 2.78 17.59 12.92
C HIS A 23 2.97 16.10 13.21
N PRO A 24 1.98 15.21 13.00
CA PRO A 24 2.17 13.78 13.25
C PRO A 24 3.21 13.15 12.32
N LYS A 25 3.39 13.66 11.10
CA LYS A 25 4.42 13.17 10.16
C LYS A 25 5.84 13.52 10.59
N VAL A 26 6.07 14.75 11.05
CA VAL A 26 7.41 15.20 11.46
C VAL A 26 7.82 14.73 12.85
N THR A 27 6.86 14.32 13.68
CA THR A 27 7.11 13.77 15.02
C THR A 27 7.21 12.24 15.04
N GLY A 28 6.88 11.56 13.94
CA GLY A 28 6.77 10.10 13.89
C GLY A 28 5.50 9.55 14.56
N ALA A 29 4.54 10.39 14.91
CA ALA A 29 3.26 9.96 15.48
C ALA A 29 2.26 9.45 14.42
N ALA A 30 2.46 9.78 13.14
CA ALA A 30 1.65 9.28 12.04
C ALA A 30 1.90 7.77 11.84
N ARG A 31 0.83 6.98 11.82
CA ARG A 31 0.90 5.54 11.56
C ARG A 31 0.65 5.24 10.09
N TYR A 32 1.54 4.45 9.50
CA TYR A 32 1.41 3.97 8.12
C TYR A 32 0.94 2.51 8.08
N ALA A 33 0.54 2.03 6.90
CA ALA A 33 -0.07 0.70 6.74
C ALA A 33 0.78 -0.44 7.32
N ALA A 34 2.12 -0.35 7.21
CA ALA A 34 3.05 -1.34 7.74
C ALA A 34 3.20 -1.32 9.27
N GLU A 35 2.67 -0.31 9.96
CA GLU A 35 2.85 -0.11 11.39
C GLU A 35 1.61 -0.50 12.20
N ILE A 36 0.57 -1.02 11.56
CA ILE A 36 -0.66 -1.44 12.24
C ILE A 36 -0.43 -2.86 12.79
N PRO A 37 -0.36 -3.06 14.12
CA PRO A 37 -0.23 -4.40 14.69
C PRO A 37 -1.54 -5.16 14.51
N LEU A 38 -1.45 -6.37 13.97
CA LEU A 38 -2.60 -7.26 13.79
C LEU A 38 -2.33 -8.59 14.50
N PRO A 39 -3.30 -9.13 15.27
CA PRO A 39 -3.19 -10.46 15.82
C PRO A 39 -2.99 -11.49 14.71
N GLY A 40 -1.97 -12.35 14.84
CA GLY A 40 -1.66 -13.35 13.82
C GLY A 40 -1.14 -12.77 12.51
N LEU A 41 -0.52 -11.58 12.51
CA LEU A 41 0.11 -10.99 11.32
C LEU A 41 1.11 -11.97 10.68
N THR A 42 0.85 -12.31 9.43
CA THR A 42 1.75 -13.12 8.58
C THR A 42 2.43 -12.24 7.55
N HIS A 43 3.54 -12.70 6.99
CA HIS A 43 4.30 -11.96 5.98
C HIS A 43 4.12 -12.61 4.61
N ALA A 44 4.15 -11.78 3.56
CA ALA A 44 4.11 -12.22 2.18
C ALA A 44 5.26 -11.60 1.40
N VAL A 45 5.75 -12.33 0.40
CA VAL A 45 6.79 -11.86 -0.53
C VAL A 45 6.33 -12.13 -1.95
N LEU A 46 6.59 -11.16 -2.85
CA LEU A 46 6.27 -11.30 -4.26
C LEU A 46 7.46 -11.86 -5.03
N VAL A 47 7.22 -12.93 -5.78
CA VAL A 47 8.20 -13.48 -6.75
C VAL A 47 7.88 -12.90 -8.13
N GLY A 48 8.67 -11.91 -8.55
CA GLY A 48 8.48 -11.21 -9.82
C GLY A 48 9.05 -11.95 -11.03
N ALA A 49 8.58 -11.57 -12.22
CA ALA A 49 9.14 -12.06 -13.48
C ALA A 49 10.60 -11.63 -13.66
N ARG A 50 11.45 -12.54 -14.15
CA ARG A 50 12.86 -12.27 -14.47
C ARG A 50 13.11 -11.88 -15.93
N VAL A 51 12.04 -11.86 -16.73
CA VAL A 51 12.05 -11.50 -18.16
C VAL A 51 11.04 -10.39 -18.40
N ALA A 52 11.31 -9.53 -19.38
CA ALA A 52 10.44 -8.40 -19.69
C ALA A 52 9.10 -8.83 -20.32
N HIS A 53 9.10 -9.91 -21.11
CA HIS A 53 7.91 -10.42 -21.80
C HIS A 53 8.02 -11.93 -22.02
N GLY A 54 6.91 -12.65 -21.84
CA GLY A 54 6.83 -14.08 -22.03
C GLY A 54 5.51 -14.66 -21.52
N ARG A 55 5.40 -15.99 -21.54
CA ARG A 55 4.27 -16.74 -20.98
C ARG A 55 4.78 -17.71 -19.92
N ILE A 56 4.06 -17.80 -18.81
CA ILE A 56 4.30 -18.82 -17.79
C ILE A 56 3.89 -20.17 -18.39
N THR A 57 4.85 -21.09 -18.52
CA THR A 57 4.59 -22.47 -18.98
C THR A 57 4.41 -23.45 -17.82
N ALA A 58 5.09 -23.19 -16.70
CA ALA A 58 4.98 -23.96 -15.46
C ALA A 58 5.46 -23.13 -14.27
N ILE A 59 4.95 -23.45 -13.08
CA ILE A 59 5.46 -23.00 -11.78
C ILE A 59 5.63 -24.26 -10.92
N ASN A 60 6.84 -24.51 -10.42
CA ASN A 60 7.07 -25.51 -9.39
C ASN A 60 7.37 -24.80 -8.07
N ALA A 61 6.46 -24.94 -7.10
CA ALA A 61 6.55 -24.32 -5.79
C ALA A 61 6.78 -25.33 -4.65
N SER A 62 6.99 -26.62 -4.96
CA SER A 62 6.94 -27.70 -3.97
C SER A 62 7.92 -27.52 -2.80
N GLU A 63 9.13 -27.05 -3.08
CA GLU A 63 10.13 -26.78 -2.05
C GLU A 63 9.69 -25.64 -1.11
N ALA A 64 9.11 -24.57 -1.67
CA ALA A 64 8.61 -23.45 -0.88
C ALA A 64 7.39 -23.84 -0.05
N GLU A 65 6.49 -24.67 -0.59
CA GLU A 65 5.30 -25.17 0.13
C GLU A 65 5.67 -26.08 1.31
N GLN A 66 6.80 -26.78 1.25
CA GLN A 66 7.28 -27.67 2.31
C GLN A 66 8.18 -26.98 3.34
N ALA A 67 8.59 -25.73 3.08
CA ALA A 67 9.45 -24.99 3.98
C ALA A 67 8.73 -24.68 5.31
N GLU A 68 9.47 -24.81 6.42
CA GLU A 68 8.94 -24.52 7.75
C GLU A 68 8.44 -23.06 7.85
N GLY A 69 7.23 -22.88 8.36
CA GLY A 69 6.61 -21.56 8.54
C GLY A 69 5.92 -20.99 7.30
N VAL A 70 6.01 -21.65 6.13
CA VAL A 70 5.23 -21.25 4.96
C VAL A 70 3.78 -21.69 5.13
N LEU A 71 2.86 -20.74 5.01
CA LEU A 71 1.42 -20.98 5.15
C LEU A 71 0.74 -21.27 3.81
N ALA A 72 1.21 -20.63 2.74
CA ALA A 72 0.68 -20.80 1.39
C ALA A 72 1.65 -20.28 0.34
N VAL A 73 1.63 -20.89 -0.85
CA VAL A 73 2.18 -20.31 -2.08
C VAL A 73 1.03 -20.02 -3.04
N LEU A 74 0.84 -18.73 -3.33
CA LEU A 74 -0.25 -18.27 -4.18
C LEU A 74 0.27 -18.02 -5.60
N THR A 75 -0.35 -18.67 -6.58
CA THR A 75 -0.07 -18.50 -8.01
C THR A 75 -1.34 -18.10 -8.74
N HIS A 76 -1.25 -17.84 -10.05
CA HIS A 76 -2.43 -17.61 -10.88
C HIS A 76 -3.44 -18.77 -10.88
N ASP A 77 -3.02 -19.99 -10.53
CA ASP A 77 -3.86 -21.17 -10.48
C ASP A 77 -4.53 -21.38 -9.11
N SER A 78 -3.83 -21.01 -8.03
CA SER A 78 -4.30 -21.22 -6.65
C SER A 78 -4.97 -20.00 -6.02
N ILE A 79 -4.70 -18.79 -6.53
CA ILE A 79 -5.35 -17.58 -6.02
C ILE A 79 -6.82 -17.58 -6.43
N GLY A 80 -7.71 -17.70 -5.44
CA GLY A 80 -9.14 -17.58 -5.67
C GLY A 80 -9.49 -16.23 -6.30
N LYS A 81 -10.69 -16.12 -6.89
CA LYS A 81 -11.19 -14.82 -7.35
C LYS A 81 -11.13 -13.83 -6.20
N ILE A 82 -10.34 -12.76 -6.35
CA ILE A 82 -10.32 -11.66 -5.39
C ILE A 82 -11.76 -11.14 -5.31
N ALA A 83 -12.28 -11.05 -4.08
CA ALA A 83 -13.66 -10.65 -3.82
C ALA A 83 -14.01 -9.35 -4.57
N GLY A 84 -15.27 -9.28 -5.03
CA GLY A 84 -15.82 -8.38 -6.06
C GLY A 84 -15.23 -6.98 -6.15
N GLN A 85 -15.24 -6.41 -7.36
CA GLN A 85 -14.84 -5.03 -7.61
C GLN A 85 -15.38 -4.11 -6.50
N PRO A 86 -14.52 -3.29 -5.87
CA PRO A 86 -15.03 -2.29 -4.95
C PRO A 86 -16.06 -1.45 -5.71
N PRO A 87 -17.22 -1.14 -5.10
CA PRO A 87 -18.21 -0.33 -5.78
C PRO A 87 -17.54 0.96 -6.23
N LEU A 88 -17.56 1.21 -7.54
CA LEU A 88 -17.04 2.46 -8.09
C LEU A 88 -17.80 3.60 -7.45
N LEU A 89 -17.07 4.64 -7.01
CA LEU A 89 -17.71 5.86 -6.55
C LEU A 89 -18.56 6.43 -7.70
N PRO A 90 -19.71 7.06 -7.44
CA PRO A 90 -20.61 7.59 -8.49
C PRO A 90 -19.93 8.52 -9.50
N SER A 91 -18.83 9.16 -9.11
CA SER A 91 -18.02 10.03 -9.97
C SER A 91 -17.11 9.30 -10.97
N LEU A 92 -17.04 7.97 -10.89
CA LEU A 92 -16.16 7.10 -11.68
C LEU A 92 -16.94 5.95 -12.36
N ALA A 93 -18.27 6.03 -12.38
CA ALA A 93 -19.15 5.11 -13.10
C ALA A 93 -19.41 5.58 -14.54
#